data_AF-A0A0D6ZBC7-F1
#
_entry.id   AF-A0A0D6ZBC7-F1
#
_cell.length_a   1.000
_cell.length_b   1.000
_cell.length_c   1.000
_cell.angle_alpha   90.00
_cell.angle_beta   90.00
_cell.angle_gamma   90.00
#
_symmetry.space_group_name_H-M   'P 1'
#
loop_
_entity.id
_entity.type
_entity.pdbx_description
1 polymer ?
#
loop_
_entity_poly.entity_id
_entity_poly.type
_entity_poly.pdbx_seq_one_letter_code
_entity_poly.pdbx_strand_id
1 'polypeptide(L)'
;MRWLWVLLLSIISVLFLIKGIELWSVIDHVDKDGIGITFLGFSITDKVLNERISGYALGFTIASIIPFLVAANIVFREKIKKNIYAKKI
;
A
#
# COMPACT_ATOMS: atom_id res chain seq x y z
N MET A 1 0.26 -22.65 1.12
CA MET A 1 -0.73 -21.65 0.66
C MET A 1 -0.76 -20.37 1.49
N ARG A 2 -0.92 -20.39 2.81
CA ARG A 2 -1.05 -19.15 3.62
C ARG A 2 0.13 -18.16 3.51
N TRP A 3 1.37 -18.66 3.45
CA TRP A 3 2.56 -17.81 3.26
C TRP A 3 2.60 -17.13 1.89
N LEU A 4 1.99 -17.74 0.88
CA LEU A 4 1.84 -17.14 -0.46
C LEU A 4 0.91 -15.93 -0.39
N TRP A 5 -0.16 -15.99 0.41
CA TRP A 5 -1.04 -14.85 0.66
C TRP A 5 -0.33 -13.71 1.40
N VAL A 6 0.50 -14.03 2.40
CA VAL A 6 1.30 -13.03 3.12
C VAL A 6 2.27 -12.33 2.15
N LEU A 7 2.96 -13.10 1.30
CA LEU A 7 3.87 -12.55 0.30
C LEU A 7 3.13 -11.67 -0.73
N LEU A 8 2.00 -12.13 -1.25
CA LEU A 8 1.19 -11.38 -2.20
C LEU A 8 0.69 -10.05 -1.60
N LEU A 9 0.12 -10.09 -0.40
CA LEU A 9 -0.37 -8.89 0.31
C LEU A 9 0.77 -7.92 0.60
N SER A 10 1.95 -8.42 0.96
CA SER A 10 3.12 -7.57 1.19
C SER A 10 3.58 -6.88 -0.08
N ILE A 11 3.61 -7.57 -1.23
CA ILE A 11 3.96 -6.97 -2.52
C ILE A 11 2.95 -5.86 -2.88
N ILE A 12 1.65 -6.15 -2.76
CA ILE A 12 0.59 -5.18 -3.03
C ILE A 12 0.75 -3.95 -2.13
N SER A 13 0.96 -4.15 -0.82
CA SER A 13 1.20 -3.07 0.13
C SER A 13 2.35 -2.16 -0.31
N VAL A 14 3.50 -2.75 -0.65
CA VAL A 14 4.70 -2.01 -1.08
C VAL A 14 4.42 -1.23 -2.36
N LEU A 15 3.71 -1.80 -3.34
CA LEU A 15 3.36 -1.10 -4.58
C LEU A 15 2.49 0.13 -4.33
N PHE A 16 1.46 0.01 -3.48
CA PHE A 16 0.64 1.14 -3.08
C PHE A 16 1.47 2.22 -2.35
N LEU A 17 2.37 1.80 -1.47
CA LEU A 17 3.21 2.74 -0.72
C LEU A 17 4.19 3.50 -1.63
N ILE A 18 4.84 2.80 -2.57
CA ILE A 18 5.72 3.42 -3.58
C ILE A 18 4.95 4.48 -4.36
N LYS A 19 3.74 4.16 -4.84
CA LYS A 19 2.93 5.13 -5.59
C LYS A 19 2.53 6.33 -4.74
N GLY A 20 2.17 6.11 -3.47
CA GLY A 20 1.88 7.18 -2.53
C GLY A 20 3.08 8.11 -2.36
N ILE A 21 4.28 7.55 -2.12
CA ILE A 21 5.53 8.32 -1.97
C ILE A 21 5.89 9.06 -3.27
N GLU A 22 5.74 8.44 -4.43
CA GLU A 22 5.96 9.07 -5.73
C GLU A 22 5.09 10.31 -5.89
N LEU A 23 3.79 10.19 -5.58
CA LEU A 23 2.86 11.31 -5.62
C LEU A 23 3.27 12.40 -4.62
N TRP A 24 3.62 12.04 -3.38
CA TRP A 24 4.12 13.00 -2.38
C TRP A 24 5.34 13.78 -2.85
N SER A 25 6.28 13.11 -3.51
CA SER A 25 7.53 13.72 -4.00
C SER A 25 7.30 14.71 -5.15
N VAL A 26 6.20 14.56 -5.90
CA VAL A 26 5.94 15.33 -7.11
C VAL A 26 5.04 16.54 -6.83
N ILE A 27 4.30 16.59 -5.72
CA ILE A 27 3.37 17.68 -5.36
C ILE A 27 4.00 19.08 -5.52
N ASP A 28 5.22 19.28 -5.03
CA ASP A 28 5.89 20.59 -5.05
C ASP A 28 6.46 20.98 -6.43
N HIS A 29 6.48 20.02 -7.38
CA HIS A 29 7.07 20.18 -8.71
C HIS A 29 6.03 20.08 -9.84
N VAL A 30 4.73 20.05 -9.52
CA VAL A 30 3.67 19.98 -10.52
C VAL A 30 3.31 21.36 -11.05
N ASP A 31 3.53 21.54 -12.36
CA ASP A 31 3.06 22.69 -13.12
C ASP A 31 1.53 22.82 -13.04
N LYS A 32 1.02 24.02 -13.33
CA LYS A 32 -0.43 24.31 -13.28
C LYS A 32 -1.30 23.42 -14.18
N ASP A 33 -0.69 22.74 -15.15
CA ASP A 33 -1.37 21.78 -16.01
C ASP A 33 -1.66 20.42 -15.34
N GLY A 34 -1.14 20.16 -14.13
CA GLY A 34 -1.42 18.92 -13.42
C GLY A 34 -0.68 17.70 -13.99
N ILE A 35 -0.95 16.52 -13.42
CA ILE A 35 -0.31 15.26 -13.82
C ILE A 35 -1.34 14.15 -14.04
N GLY A 36 -1.02 13.21 -14.93
CA GLY A 36 -1.74 11.94 -15.02
C GLY A 36 -1.27 10.97 -13.93
N ILE A 37 -2.20 10.20 -13.35
CA ILE A 37 -1.89 9.19 -12.34
C ILE A 37 -2.04 7.81 -12.96
N THR A 38 -0.92 7.08 -13.06
CA THR A 38 -0.88 5.69 -13.52
C THR A 38 -0.48 4.77 -12.37
N PHE A 39 -1.15 3.62 -12.24
CA PHE A 39 -0.82 2.59 -11.26
C PHE A 39 -0.89 1.21 -11.89
N LEU A 40 0.12 0.36 -11.66
CA LEU A 40 0.20 -0.98 -12.23
C LEU A 40 0.08 -1.04 -13.77
N GLY A 41 0.53 0.02 -14.46
CA GLY A 41 0.42 0.13 -15.92
C GLY A 41 -0.95 0.60 -16.43
N PHE A 42 -1.89 0.91 -15.55
CA PHE A 42 -3.21 1.45 -15.91
C PHE A 42 -3.32 2.94 -15.53
N SER A 43 -3.82 3.76 -16.47
CA SER A 43 -4.20 5.14 -16.16
C SER A 43 -5.43 5.12 -15.27
N ILE A 44 -5.34 5.72 -14.10
CA ILE A 44 -6.49 5.92 -13.19
C ILE A 44 -7.20 7.22 -13.57
N THR A 45 -6.43 8.25 -13.90
CA THR A 45 -6.94 9.57 -14.27
C THR A 45 -5.89 10.27 -15.12
N ASP A 46 -6.32 10.78 -16.27
CA ASP A 46 -5.41 11.39 -17.24
C ASP A 46 -4.96 12.80 -16.83
N LYS A 47 -5.71 13.48 -15.95
CA LYS A 47 -5.36 14.81 -15.45
C LYS A 47 -5.86 15.04 -14.03
N VAL A 48 -4.93 15.27 -13.10
CA VAL A 48 -5.21 15.66 -11.71
C VAL A 48 -4.55 17.01 -11.44
N LEU A 49 -5.35 17.99 -11.04
CA LEU A 49 -4.90 19.31 -10.60
C LEU A 49 -4.04 19.19 -9.33
N ASN A 50 -3.06 20.08 -9.17
CA ASN A 50 -2.10 20.02 -8.06
C ASN A 50 -2.78 19.92 -6.67
N GLU A 51 -3.82 20.71 -6.44
CA GLU A 51 -4.65 20.70 -5.22
C GLU A 51 -5.23 19.32 -4.85
N ARG A 52 -5.40 18.42 -5.82
CA ARG A 52 -5.99 17.09 -5.63
C ARG A 52 -4.95 15.98 -5.49
N ILE A 53 -3.69 16.23 -5.86
CA ILE A 53 -2.61 15.22 -5.84
C ILE A 53 -2.36 14.72 -4.42
N SER A 54 -2.38 15.61 -3.43
CA SER A 54 -2.24 15.25 -2.02
C SER A 54 -3.31 14.25 -1.55
N GLY A 55 -4.54 14.40 -2.04
CA GLY A 55 -5.64 13.46 -1.76
C GLY A 55 -5.38 12.07 -2.35
N TYR A 56 -4.87 11.98 -3.57
CA TYR A 56 -4.47 10.70 -4.17
C TYR A 56 -3.25 10.10 -3.45
N ALA A 57 -2.25 10.91 -3.12
CA ALA A 57 -1.07 10.49 -2.37
C ALA A 57 -1.46 9.87 -1.02
N LEU A 58 -2.32 10.56 -0.26
CA LEU A 58 -2.91 10.05 0.98
C LEU A 58 -3.69 8.75 0.75
N GLY A 59 -4.52 8.70 -0.30
CA GLY A 59 -5.29 7.52 -0.66
C GLY A 59 -4.41 6.29 -0.88
N PHE A 60 -3.34 6.43 -1.67
CA PHE A 60 -2.36 5.36 -1.90
C PHE A 60 -1.61 4.97 -0.63
N THR A 61 -1.19 5.95 0.18
CA THR A 61 -0.52 5.69 1.46
C THR A 61 -1.42 4.91 2.42
N ILE A 62 -2.67 5.33 2.61
CA ILE A 62 -3.64 4.64 3.48
C ILE A 62 -3.98 3.25 2.93
N ALA A 63 -4.19 3.14 1.61
CA ALA A 63 -4.46 1.86 0.96
C ALA A 63 -3.31 0.85 1.10
N SER A 64 -2.06 1.30 1.29
CA SER A 64 -0.93 0.40 1.56
C SER A 64 -1.00 -0.26 2.95
N ILE A 65 -1.61 0.41 3.93
CA ILE A 65 -1.67 -0.05 5.33
C ILE A 65 -2.61 -1.25 5.47
N ILE A 66 -3.73 -1.27 4.74
CA ILE A 66 -4.74 -2.33 4.84
C ILE A 66 -4.15 -3.73 4.56
N PRO A 67 -3.55 -4.00 3.38
CA PRO A 67 -2.97 -5.32 3.09
C PRO A 67 -1.79 -5.65 4.01
N PHE A 68 -1.03 -4.64 4.47
CA PHE A 68 0.02 -4.83 5.47
C PHE A 68 -0.53 -5.34 6.80
N LEU A 69 -1.60 -4.72 7.33
CA LEU A 69 -2.25 -5.15 8.56
C LEU A 69 -2.85 -6.55 8.44
N VAL A 70 -3.44 -6.88 7.30
CA VAL A 70 -3.95 -8.24 7.04
C VAL A 70 -2.81 -9.26 7.05
N ALA A 71 -1.70 -8.97 6.35
CA ALA A 71 -0.52 -9.83 6.33
C ALA A 71 0.08 -10.01 7.74
N ALA A 72 0.20 -8.91 8.51
CA ALA A 72 0.68 -8.93 9.88
C ALA A 72 -0.24 -9.78 10.77
N ASN A 73 -1.57 -9.63 10.68
CA ASN A 73 -2.53 -10.40 11.46
C ASN A 73 -2.37 -11.92 11.23
N ILE A 74 -2.16 -12.32 9.98
CA ILE A 74 -1.91 -13.72 9.63
C ILE A 74 -0.65 -14.25 10.33
N VAL A 75 0.45 -13.49 10.31
CA VAL A 75 1.72 -13.89 10.96
C VAL A 75 1.57 -13.92 12.49
N PHE A 76 0.91 -12.91 13.08
CA PHE A 76 0.69 -12.82 14.52
C PHE A 76 -0.15 -13.98 15.05
N ARG A 77 -1.25 -14.34 14.36
CA ARG A 77 -2.10 -15.48 14.75
C ARG A 77 -1.32 -16.78 14.81
N GLU A 78 -0.38 -16.98 13.88
CA GLU A 78 0.45 -18.18 13.86
C GLU A 78 1.49 -18.21 14.96
N LYS A 79 2.11 -17.07 15.25
CA LYS A 79 3.04 -16.94 16.36
C LYS A 79 2.36 -17.26 17.69
N ILE A 80 1.13 -16.77 17.89
CA ILE A 80 0.31 -17.04 19.08
C ILE A 80 -0.02 -18.53 19.20
N LYS A 81 -0.51 -19.17 18.13
CA LYS A 81 -0.81 -20.61 18.12
C LYS A 81 0.42 -21.45 18.47
N LYS A 82 1.58 -21.12 17.90
CA LYS A 82 2.85 -21.83 18.17
C LYS A 82 3.24 -21.73 19.63
N ASN A 83 3.13 -20.55 20.24
CA ASN A 83 3.42 -20.33 21.66
C ASN A 83 2.47 -21.10 22.59
N ILE A 84 1.17 -21.17 22.26
CA ILE A 84 0.20 -21.93 23.06
C ILE A 84 0.52 -23.42 23.03
N TYR A 85 0.85 -23.96 21.85
CA TYR A 85 1.21 -25.38 21.71
C TYR A 85 2.52 -25.70 22.45
N ALA A 86 3.54 -24.85 22.33
CA ALA A 86 4.81 -25.01 23.02
C ALA A 86 4.68 -24.97 24.56
N LYS A 87 3.70 -24.26 25.11
CA LYS A 87 3.43 -24.21 26.56
C LYS A 87 2.67 -25.45 27.08
N LYS A 88 2.08 -26.25 26.19
CA LYS A 88 1.27 -27.42 26.56
C LYS A 88 2.10 -28.72 26.63
N ILE A 89 3.33 -28.70 26.12
CA ILE A 89 4.33 -29.78 26.19
C ILE A 89 5.22 -29.51 27.39
#